data_AF-A0A9X2RTA7-F1
#
_entry.id   AF-A0A9X2RTA7-F1
#
_cell.length_a   1.000
_cell.length_b   1.000
_cell.length_c   1.000
_cell.angle_alpha   90.00
_cell.angle_beta   90.00
_cell.angle_gamma   90.00
#
_symmetry.space_group_name_H-M   'P 1'
#
loop_
_entity.id
_entity.type
_entity.pdbx_description
1 polymer ?
#
loop_
_entity_poly.entity_id
_entity_poly.type
_entity_poly.pdbx_seq_one_letter_code
_entity_poly.pdbx_strand_id
1 'polypeptide(L)'
;MREAQQQLHQARAELRAFLADPDLPWSVEPHDGWTDPQDRWYPTQRPATTGWTEEQQQTAQALRARELELVIAVSGHPFWSTLDRGQVVAARMALKRAHEQEDPDGGAAAAAE
;
A
#
# COMPACT_ATOMS: atom_id res chain seq x y z
N MET A 1 -16.03 10.16 -3.26
CA MET A 1 -14.56 10.22 -3.43
C MET A 1 -13.78 10.03 -2.14
N ARG A 2 -14.09 10.74 -1.03
CA ARG A 2 -13.43 10.50 0.27
C ARG A 2 -13.53 9.03 0.72
N GLU A 3 -14.73 8.46 0.62
CA GLU A 3 -14.96 7.03 0.89
C GLU A 3 -14.10 6.12 0.00
N ALA A 4 -14.06 6.35 -1.32
CA ALA A 4 -13.21 5.59 -2.24
C ALA A 4 -11.70 5.73 -1.90
N GLN A 5 -11.27 6.91 -1.43
CA GLN A 5 -9.90 7.12 -0.95
C GLN A 5 -9.64 6.34 0.35
N GLN A 6 -10.57 6.33 1.30
CA GLN A 6 -10.46 5.53 2.53
C GLN A 6 -10.39 4.03 2.21
N GLN A 7 -11.27 3.55 1.32
CA GLN A 7 -11.24 2.16 0.85
C GLN A 7 -9.91 1.81 0.15
N LEU A 8 -9.34 2.74 -0.62
CA LEU A 8 -8.02 2.56 -1.22
C LEU A 8 -6.92 2.44 -0.16
N HIS A 9 -6.96 3.27 0.88
CA HIS A 9 -6.03 3.16 2.01
C HIS A 9 -6.16 1.82 2.72
N GLN A 10 -7.40 1.38 2.97
CA GLN A 10 -7.68 0.10 3.61
C GLN A 10 -7.18 -1.07 2.75
N ALA A 11 -7.48 -1.09 1.44
CA ALA A 11 -7.01 -2.15 0.53
C ALA A 11 -5.48 -2.23 0.46
N ARG A 12 -4.79 -1.09 0.49
CA ARG A 12 -3.33 -1.02 0.57
C ARG A 12 -2.78 -1.56 1.88
N ALA A 13 -3.45 -1.25 2.99
CA ALA A 13 -3.08 -1.76 4.30
C ALA A 13 -3.26 -3.28 4.36
N GLU A 14 -4.37 -3.80 3.85
CA GLU A 14 -4.65 -5.24 3.73
C GLU A 14 -3.61 -5.96 2.87
N LEU A 15 -3.30 -5.42 1.67
CA LEU A 15 -2.26 -5.99 0.81
C LEU A 15 -0.89 -5.97 1.50
N ARG A 16 -0.53 -4.87 2.16
CA ARG A 16 0.74 -4.78 2.89
C ARG A 16 0.80 -5.76 4.06
N ALA A 17 -0.29 -5.93 4.81
CA ALA A 17 -0.37 -6.86 5.91
C ALA A 17 -0.21 -8.31 5.41
N PHE A 18 -0.91 -8.67 4.34
CA PHE A 18 -0.77 -9.99 3.69
C PHE A 18 0.68 -10.25 3.24
N LEU A 19 1.31 -9.29 2.56
CA LEU A 19 2.68 -9.44 2.07
C LEU A 19 3.75 -9.41 3.19
N ALA A 20 3.40 -8.91 4.37
CA ALA A 20 4.27 -8.87 5.54
C ALA A 20 4.09 -10.09 6.46
N ASP A 21 3.14 -10.97 6.15
CA ASP A 21 2.89 -12.18 6.92
C ASP A 21 4.16 -13.07 6.97
N PRO A 22 4.64 -13.45 8.16
CA PRO A 22 5.83 -14.29 8.31
C PRO A 22 5.66 -15.69 7.71
N ASP A 23 4.43 -16.20 7.58
CA ASP A 23 4.14 -17.51 6.99
C ASP A 23 4.09 -17.43 5.45
N LEU A 24 4.05 -16.22 4.88
CA LEU A 24 4.09 -16.04 3.43
C LEU A 24 5.53 -16.22 2.92
N PRO A 25 5.74 -17.09 1.92
CA PRO A 25 7.07 -17.28 1.37
C PRO A 25 7.59 -15.98 0.71
N TRP A 26 8.88 -15.69 0.87
CA TRP A 26 9.46 -14.43 0.39
C TRP A 26 9.52 -14.31 -1.14
N SER A 27 9.38 -15.44 -1.87
CA SER A 27 9.31 -15.50 -3.33
C SER A 27 7.97 -16.10 -3.75
N VAL A 28 7.42 -15.59 -4.86
CA VAL A 28 6.20 -16.14 -5.48
C VAL A 28 6.51 -17.47 -6.16
N GLU A 29 7.62 -17.54 -6.89
CA GLU A 29 8.08 -18.77 -7.53
C GLU A 29 9.01 -19.56 -6.61
N PRO A 30 9.11 -20.89 -6.78
CA PRO A 30 10.14 -21.69 -6.12
C PRO A 30 11.53 -21.08 -6.34
N HIS A 31 12.32 -20.99 -5.27
CA HIS A 31 13.68 -20.45 -5.33
C HIS A 31 14.58 -21.20 -4.35
N ASP A 32 15.78 -21.58 -4.78
CA ASP A 32 16.75 -22.35 -3.98
C ASP A 32 17.38 -21.56 -2.81
N GLY A 33 16.91 -20.34 -2.54
CA GLY A 33 17.57 -19.42 -1.62
C GLY A 33 18.91 -18.91 -2.16
N TRP A 34 19.53 -18.03 -1.39
CA TRP A 34 20.86 -17.51 -1.68
C TRP A 34 21.52 -16.99 -0.42
N THR A 35 22.86 -16.92 -0.44
CA THR A 35 23.66 -16.30 0.61
C THR A 35 24.71 -15.44 -0.07
N ASP A 36 24.83 -14.17 0.34
CA ASP A 36 25.85 -13.27 -0.19
C ASP A 36 27.27 -13.80 0.13
N PRO A 37 28.26 -13.54 -0.73
CA PRO A 37 29.65 -13.87 -0.45
C PRO A 37 30.15 -13.13 0.81
N GLN A 38 31.07 -13.77 1.53
CA GLN A 38 31.47 -13.44 2.91
C GLN A 38 32.13 -12.07 3.12
N ASP A 39 32.37 -11.29 2.06
CA ASP A 39 33.03 -9.98 2.11
C ASP A 39 32.06 -8.78 2.27
N ARG A 40 30.76 -9.01 2.53
CA ARG A 40 29.83 -7.91 2.85
C ARG A 40 29.89 -7.52 4.33
N TRP A 41 29.81 -6.22 4.58
CA TRP A 41 29.74 -5.63 5.94
C TRP A 41 28.50 -6.05 6.75
N TYR A 42 27.45 -6.55 6.08
CA TYR A 42 26.29 -7.20 6.71
C TYR A 42 25.92 -8.46 5.90
N PRO A 43 26.03 -9.66 6.49
CA PRO A 43 25.68 -10.89 5.79
C PRO A 43 24.17 -10.93 5.53
N THR A 44 23.79 -11.12 4.27
CA THR A 44 22.39 -11.29 3.87
C THR A 44 22.21 -12.69 3.30
N GLN A 45 21.21 -13.40 3.81
CA GLN A 45 20.81 -14.71 3.33
C GLN A 45 19.30 -14.79 3.22
N ARG A 46 18.83 -15.56 2.24
CA ARG A 46 17.43 -15.92 2.09
C ARG A 46 17.34 -17.45 1.95
N PRO A 47 16.51 -18.12 2.77
CA PRO A 47 16.37 -19.58 2.69
C PRO A 47 15.67 -19.99 1.39
N ALA A 48 15.83 -21.27 1.02
CA ALA A 48 15.05 -21.86 -0.06
C ALA A 48 13.54 -21.78 0.24
N THR A 49 12.75 -21.63 -0.80
CA THR A 49 11.30 -21.51 -0.74
C THR A 49 10.67 -22.27 -1.90
N THR A 50 9.52 -22.89 -1.66
CA THR A 50 8.71 -23.55 -2.68
C THR A 50 7.83 -22.56 -3.46
N GLY A 51 7.91 -21.26 -3.16
CA GLY A 51 7.01 -20.27 -3.73
C GLY A 51 5.66 -20.22 -3.02
N TRP A 52 4.78 -19.36 -3.52
CA TRP A 52 3.42 -19.18 -3.00
C TRP A 52 2.51 -20.32 -3.44
N THR A 53 1.61 -20.73 -2.55
CA THR A 53 0.50 -21.61 -2.91
C THR A 53 -0.43 -20.91 -3.90
N GLU A 54 -1.24 -21.69 -4.61
CA GLU A 54 -2.24 -21.14 -5.53
C GLU A 54 -3.22 -20.21 -4.80
N GLU A 55 -3.66 -20.59 -3.60
CA GLU A 55 -4.53 -19.77 -2.76
C GLU A 55 -3.87 -18.43 -2.40
N GLN A 56 -2.61 -18.44 -1.95
CA GLN A 56 -1.86 -17.21 -1.64
C GLN A 56 -1.74 -16.29 -2.87
N GLN A 57 -1.48 -16.86 -4.06
CA GLN A 57 -1.44 -16.10 -5.31
C GLN A 57 -2.80 -15.50 -5.66
N GLN A 58 -3.89 -16.26 -5.52
CA GLN A 58 -5.24 -15.79 -5.77
C GLN A 58 -5.64 -14.67 -4.79
N THR A 59 -5.34 -14.81 -3.50
CA THR A 59 -5.57 -13.76 -2.50
C THR A 59 -4.82 -12.48 -2.84
N ALA A 60 -3.53 -12.58 -3.17
CA ALA A 60 -2.74 -11.41 -3.56
C ALA A 60 -3.25 -10.76 -4.86
N GLN A 61 -3.67 -11.57 -5.84
CA GLN A 61 -4.25 -11.08 -7.08
C GLN A 61 -5.56 -10.35 -6.84
N ALA A 62 -6.45 -10.90 -6.01
CA ALA A 62 -7.71 -10.28 -5.64
C ALA A 62 -7.49 -8.93 -4.92
N LEU A 63 -6.55 -8.87 -3.97
CA LEU A 63 -6.20 -7.64 -3.26
C LEU A 63 -5.64 -6.57 -4.21
N ARG A 64 -4.73 -6.96 -5.12
CA ARG A 64 -4.18 -6.04 -6.14
C ARG A 64 -5.23 -5.57 -7.14
N ALA A 65 -6.16 -6.45 -7.54
CA ALA A 65 -7.25 -6.10 -8.43
C ALA A 65 -8.18 -5.06 -7.79
N ARG A 66 -8.54 -5.28 -6.51
CA ARG A 66 -9.33 -4.33 -5.72
C ARG A 66 -8.60 -2.99 -5.54
N GLU A 67 -7.31 -3.01 -5.25
CA GLU A 67 -6.50 -1.79 -5.18
C GLU A 67 -6.54 -1.04 -6.51
N LEU A 68 -6.33 -1.73 -7.63
CA LEU A 68 -6.33 -1.13 -8.97
C LEU A 68 -7.68 -0.49 -9.31
N GLU A 69 -8.79 -1.19 -9.02
CA GLU A 69 -10.15 -0.66 -9.22
C GLU A 69 -10.35 0.65 -8.45
N LEU A 70 -9.94 0.69 -7.18
CA LEU A 70 -10.06 1.89 -6.34
C LEU A 70 -9.15 3.03 -6.81
N VAL A 71 -7.93 2.72 -7.27
CA VAL A 71 -7.03 3.72 -7.88
C VAL A 71 -7.67 4.33 -9.11
N ILE A 72 -8.30 3.54 -9.98
CA ILE A 72 -8.99 4.02 -11.17
C ILE A 72 -10.18 4.89 -10.78
N ALA A 73 -11.01 4.42 -9.84
CA ALA A 73 -12.19 5.15 -9.37
C ALA A 73 -11.85 6.53 -8.78
N VAL A 74 -10.77 6.62 -7.99
CA VAL A 74 -10.29 7.88 -7.43
C VAL A 74 -9.65 8.75 -8.51
N SER A 75 -8.74 8.22 -9.31
CA SER A 75 -7.92 9.01 -10.26
C SER A 75 -8.74 9.51 -11.46
N GLY A 76 -9.70 8.72 -11.92
CA GLY A 76 -10.60 9.01 -13.04
C GLY A 76 -11.91 9.71 -12.64
N HIS A 77 -12.07 10.13 -11.38
CA HIS A 77 -13.33 10.69 -10.90
C HIS A 77 -13.72 11.99 -11.65
N PRO A 78 -14.98 12.16 -12.12
CA PRO A 78 -15.41 13.32 -12.90
C PRO A 78 -15.21 14.69 -12.23
N PHE A 79 -15.24 14.73 -10.89
CA PHE A 79 -14.92 15.91 -10.08
C PHE A 79 -13.58 16.58 -10.44
N TRP A 80 -12.57 15.82 -10.89
CA TRP A 80 -11.30 16.44 -11.28
C TRP A 80 -11.44 17.37 -12.49
N SER A 81 -12.42 17.12 -13.35
CA SER A 81 -12.72 17.96 -14.52
C SER A 81 -13.49 19.24 -14.14
N THR A 82 -14.00 19.34 -12.91
CA THR A 82 -14.72 20.54 -12.44
C THR A 82 -13.81 21.56 -11.76
N LEU A 83 -12.52 21.22 -11.57
CA LEU A 83 -11.54 22.09 -10.94
C LEU A 83 -10.68 22.80 -12.00
N ASP A 84 -10.27 24.03 -11.69
CA ASP A 84 -9.23 24.70 -12.46
C ASP A 84 -7.94 23.88 -12.46
N ARG A 85 -7.21 23.89 -13.58
CA ARG A 85 -5.95 23.11 -13.72
C ARG A 85 -4.93 23.37 -12.60
N GLY A 86 -4.87 24.61 -12.09
CA GLY A 86 -3.98 24.99 -10.97
C GLY A 86 -4.40 24.42 -9.61
N GLN A 87 -5.65 23.99 -9.45
CA GLN A 87 -6.22 23.53 -8.17
C GLN A 87 -6.25 22.00 -8.03
N VAL A 88 -6.16 21.26 -9.13
CA VAL A 88 -6.25 19.78 -9.15
C VAL A 88 -5.20 19.14 -8.23
N VAL A 89 -3.96 19.63 -8.27
CA VAL A 89 -2.87 19.06 -7.45
C VAL A 89 -3.13 19.30 -5.96
N ALA A 90 -3.50 20.52 -5.58
CA ALA A 90 -3.83 20.85 -4.19
C ALA A 90 -5.00 20.02 -3.66
N ALA A 91 -6.06 19.86 -4.47
CA ALA A 91 -7.21 19.05 -4.13
C ALA A 91 -6.87 17.56 -3.97
N ARG A 92 -5.99 17.00 -4.81
CA ARG A 92 -5.48 15.63 -4.65
C ARG A 92 -4.66 15.45 -3.37
N MET A 93 -3.82 16.43 -3.04
CA MET A 93 -3.04 16.40 -1.80
C MET A 93 -3.95 16.45 -0.56
N ALA A 94 -4.98 17.30 -0.58
CA ALA A 94 -5.99 17.36 0.47
C ALA A 94 -6.74 16.03 0.61
N LEU A 95 -7.14 15.41 -0.52
CA LEU A 95 -7.82 14.11 -0.51
C LEU A 95 -6.96 13.01 0.12
N LYS A 96 -5.67 12.94 -0.20
CA LYS A 96 -4.75 11.95 0.38
C LYS A 96 -4.68 12.05 1.91
N ARG A 97 -4.78 13.26 2.44
CA ARG A 97 -4.73 13.58 3.88
C ARG A 97 -6.09 13.53 4.57
N ALA A 98 -7.18 13.30 3.83
CA ALA A 98 -8.53 13.36 4.38
C ALA A 98 -8.75 12.41 5.57
N HIS A 99 -8.07 11.27 5.58
CA HIS A 99 -8.14 10.29 6.66
C HIS A 99 -7.51 10.78 7.99
N GLU A 100 -6.58 11.72 7.94
CA GLU A 100 -5.94 12.29 9.14
C GLU A 100 -6.83 13.37 9.79
N GLN A 101 -7.72 13.98 9.00
CA GLN A 101 -8.66 14.99 9.49
C GLN A 101 -9.86 14.37 10.20
N GLU A 102 -10.05 13.05 10.08
CA GLU A 102 -11.09 12.26 10.73
C GLU A 102 -10.64 11.68 12.08
N ASP A 103 -9.36 11.85 12.46
CA ASP A 103 -8.80 11.54 13.78
C ASP A 103 -8.75 12.81 14.65
N PRO A 104 -9.83 13.15 15.40
CA PRO A 104 -9.87 14.35 16.23
C PRO A 104 -8.95 14.30 17.47
N ASP A 105 -8.21 13.21 17.69
CA ASP A 105 -7.36 12.99 18.88
C ASP A 105 -5.84 12.95 18.56
N GLY A 106 -5.46 13.26 17.32
CA GLY A 106 -4.08 13.27 16.83
C GLY A 106 -3.32 14.59 17.05
N GLY A 107 -3.27 15.10 18.29
CA GLY A 107 -2.17 15.96 18.75
C GLY A 107 -2.13 17.42 18.28
N ALA A 108 -3.18 18.19 18.57
CA ALA A 108 -3.03 19.61 18.86
C ALA A 108 -2.39 19.79 20.25
N ALA A 109 -1.07 19.59 20.37
CA ALA A 109 -0.32 19.89 21.58
C ALA A 109 1.15 20.21 21.27
N ALA A 110 1.43 21.47 20.92
CA ALA A 110 2.63 22.22 21.32
C ALA A 110 2.69 23.57 20.57
N ALA A 111 1.91 24.55 21.01
CA ALA A 111 2.20 25.97 20.83
C ALA A 111 1.53 26.73 21.99
N ALA A 112 2.31 27.58 22.66
CA ALA A 112 2.11 28.20 23.99
C ALA A 112 2.56 27.27 25.13
N GLU A 113 3.55 27.61 25.95
CA GLU A 113 4.02 28.91 26.45
C GLU A 113 5.55 28.90 26.71
#